data_AF-A0AAJ1VLA1-F1
#
_entry.id   AF-A0AAJ1VLA1-F1
#
_cell.length_a   1.000
_cell.length_b   1.000
_cell.length_c   1.000
_cell.angle_alpha   90.00
_cell.angle_beta   90.00
_cell.angle_gamma   90.00
#
_symmetry.space_group_name_H-M   'P 1'
#
loop_
_entity.id
_entity.type
_entity.pdbx_description
1 polymer ?
#
loop_
_entity_poly.entity_id
_entity_poly.type
_entity_poly.pdbx_seq_one_letter_code
_entity_poly.pdbx_strand_id
1 'polypeptide(L)'
;MENKPTISTKEIRNLIYSIRGRQVMLDSDLASLYQVETKNLNKAVKRNIERFPVSFCFQLTEEEVENLRFQIGTSSLSYGGRRYLPYVFTEQGVAMASAILRSDIAVKVSVEIMEAFVEMRKMLISNASLFHRLDNIELKQLQADQKFEEIFKALESDKLHAEKGIFYNGQVFDAYTFVSDIIRSAKSSITLLDNYVDDTVLTLLGKRNTNVTATIYTKSISNQLRLDLQRYNSQYPSIEVEIFSDAHDRFLIIDSTELYHIGASLKDLGKKWFAFSRMDIEIGRMLQILNK
;
A
#
# COMPACT_ATOMS: atom_id res chain seq x y z
N MET A 1 23.28 4.10 58.32
CA MET A 1 23.99 4.05 57.03
C MET A 1 24.05 2.61 56.60
N GLU A 2 23.33 2.26 55.52
CA GLU A 2 23.67 1.14 54.62
C GLU A 2 22.83 1.35 53.36
N ASN A 3 23.44 1.95 52.33
CA ASN A 3 22.85 2.11 51.01
C ASN A 3 22.82 0.73 50.34
N LYS A 4 21.73 -0.02 50.50
CA LYS A 4 21.51 -1.27 49.74
C LYS A 4 20.95 -0.90 48.36
N PRO A 5 21.62 -1.25 47.25
CA PRO A 5 21.01 -1.13 45.94
C PRO A 5 19.89 -2.17 45.89
N THR A 6 18.65 -1.72 46.07
CA THR A 6 17.47 -2.55 45.82
C THR A 6 17.24 -2.46 44.33
N ILE A 7 17.76 -3.43 43.57
CA ILE A 7 17.52 -3.50 42.14
C ILE A 7 16.01 -3.70 41.96
N SER A 8 15.37 -2.84 41.18
CA SER A 8 13.92 -2.94 40.99
C SER A 8 13.58 -4.15 40.11
N THR A 9 12.49 -4.85 40.41
CA THR A 9 11.99 -5.97 39.59
C THR A 9 11.78 -5.57 38.12
N LYS A 10 11.52 -4.28 37.87
CA LYS A 10 11.38 -3.70 36.51
C LYS A 10 12.69 -3.66 35.75
N GLU A 11 13.82 -3.40 36.42
CA GLU A 11 15.15 -3.41 35.81
C GLU A 11 15.58 -4.83 35.45
N ILE A 12 15.29 -5.81 36.32
CA ILE A 12 15.58 -7.22 36.06
C ILE A 12 14.79 -7.72 34.85
N ARG A 13 13.51 -7.33 34.72
CA ARG A 13 12.67 -7.74 33.59
C ARG A 13 13.24 -7.32 32.23
N ASN A 14 13.87 -6.16 32.15
CA ASN A 14 14.47 -5.65 30.91
C ASN A 14 15.73 -6.43 30.47
N LEU A 15 16.26 -7.28 31.35
CA LEU A 15 17.44 -8.13 31.11
C LEU A 15 17.03 -9.58 30.77
N ILE A 16 15.73 -9.85 30.63
CA ILE A 16 15.20 -11.14 30.21
C ILE A 16 14.84 -11.08 28.73
N TYR A 17 15.46 -11.95 27.95
CA TYR A 17 15.34 -12.02 26.50
C TYR A 17 14.66 -13.33 26.07
N SER A 18 13.95 -13.28 24.93
CA SER A 18 13.35 -14.48 24.31
C SER A 18 14.26 -15.03 23.22
N ILE A 19 14.97 -16.13 23.49
CA ILE A 19 15.90 -16.78 22.55
C ILE A 19 15.57 -18.27 22.45
N ARG A 20 15.45 -18.80 21.22
CA ARG A 20 15.01 -20.19 20.95
C ARG A 20 13.70 -20.56 21.66
N GLY A 21 12.76 -19.62 21.76
CA GLY A 21 11.49 -19.81 22.48
C GLY A 21 11.63 -19.94 23.99
N ARG A 22 12.79 -19.60 24.57
CA ARG A 22 13.05 -19.64 26.02
C ARG A 22 13.34 -18.24 26.54
N GLN A 23 12.86 -17.94 27.74
CA GLN A 23 13.28 -16.76 28.47
C GLN A 23 14.66 -17.00 29.06
N VAL A 24 15.61 -16.12 28.76
CA VAL A 24 17.01 -16.23 29.18
C VAL A 24 17.62 -14.89 29.55
N MET A 25 18.65 -14.91 30.40
CA MET A 25 19.45 -13.75 30.79
C MET A 25 20.90 -13.95 30.33
N LEU A 26 21.54 -12.88 29.84
CA LEU A 26 22.94 -12.94 29.40
C LEU A 26 23.90 -13.11 30.58
N ASP A 27 25.04 -13.73 30.32
CA ASP A 27 26.14 -13.87 31.28
C ASP A 27 26.71 -12.52 31.77
N SER A 28 26.67 -11.45 30.97
CA SER A 28 27.03 -10.09 31.41
C SER A 28 26.11 -9.62 32.52
N ASP A 29 24.82 -9.76 32.25
CA ASP A 29 23.76 -9.13 33.04
C ASP A 29 23.64 -9.90 34.34
N LEU A 30 23.63 -11.23 34.27
CA LEU A 30 23.65 -12.09 35.45
C LEU A 30 24.90 -11.85 36.31
N ALA A 31 26.08 -11.70 35.70
CA ALA A 31 27.30 -11.42 36.44
C ALA A 31 27.27 -10.04 37.11
N SER A 32 26.75 -9.01 36.41
CA SER A 32 26.59 -7.67 36.95
C SER A 32 25.62 -7.65 38.15
N LEU A 33 24.47 -8.34 38.02
CA LEU A 33 23.49 -8.50 39.09
C LEU A 33 24.06 -9.23 40.31
N TYR A 34 24.90 -10.24 40.08
CA TYR A 34 25.61 -10.96 41.15
C TYR A 34 26.89 -10.26 41.64
N GLN A 35 27.24 -9.10 41.07
CA GLN A 35 28.45 -8.33 41.40
C GLN A 35 29.75 -9.15 41.24
N VAL A 36 29.81 -9.97 40.20
CA VAL A 36 31.00 -10.76 39.82
C VAL A 36 31.42 -10.43 38.39
N GLU A 37 32.68 -10.67 38.05
CA GLU A 37 33.11 -10.59 36.65
C GLU A 37 32.46 -11.72 35.83
N THR A 38 31.98 -11.41 34.62
CA THR A 38 31.42 -12.41 33.69
C THR A 38 32.37 -13.59 33.46
N LYS A 39 33.69 -13.33 33.41
CA LYS A 39 34.70 -14.37 33.27
C LYS A 39 34.70 -15.34 34.46
N ASN A 40 34.50 -14.84 35.67
CA ASN A 40 34.48 -15.65 36.89
C ASN A 40 33.19 -16.48 36.99
N LEU A 41 32.05 -15.89 36.61
CA LEU A 41 30.79 -16.61 36.47
C LEU A 41 30.93 -17.78 35.47
N ASN A 42 31.39 -17.49 34.25
CA ASN A 42 31.56 -18.50 33.20
C ASN A 42 32.57 -19.59 33.60
N LYS A 43 33.63 -19.22 34.33
CA LYS A 43 34.60 -20.19 34.87
C LYS A 43 33.98 -21.09 35.95
N ALA A 44 33.14 -20.54 36.83
CA ALA A 44 32.42 -21.30 37.85
C ALA A 44 31.43 -22.30 37.22
N VAL A 45 30.72 -21.88 36.18
CA VAL A 45 29.82 -22.73 35.39
C VAL A 45 30.58 -23.87 34.72
N LYS A 46 31.68 -23.57 34.02
CA LYS A 46 32.51 -24.58 33.37
C LYS A 46 33.09 -25.62 34.34
N ARG A 47 33.45 -25.21 35.56
CA ARG A 47 33.93 -26.14 36.61
C ARG A 47 32.85 -27.07 37.14
N ASN A 48 31.58 -26.72 36.95
CA ASN A 48 30.42 -27.46 37.47
C ASN A 48 29.47 -27.82 36.33
N ILE A 49 30.00 -28.15 35.14
CA ILE A 49 29.20 -28.27 33.91
C ILE A 49 28.08 -29.33 34.01
N GLU A 50 28.28 -30.38 34.83
CA GLU A 50 27.26 -31.40 35.12
C GLU A 50 25.95 -30.82 35.71
N ARG A 51 26.04 -29.66 36.36
CA ARG A 51 24.89 -28.92 36.92
C ARG A 51 24.18 -28.01 35.92
N PHE A 52 24.73 -27.87 34.71
CA PHE A 52 24.24 -26.98 33.67
C PHE A 52 23.97 -27.76 32.39
N PRO A 53 22.87 -28.54 32.33
CA PRO A 53 22.41 -29.08 31.07
C PRO A 53 22.11 -27.93 30.08
N VAL A 54 22.07 -28.25 28.77
CA VAL A 54 21.77 -27.28 27.70
C VAL A 54 20.41 -26.58 27.90
N SER A 55 19.49 -27.20 28.63
CA SER A 55 18.23 -26.58 29.04
C SER A 55 18.42 -25.40 30.00
N PHE A 56 19.51 -25.37 30.79
CA PHE A 56 19.75 -24.40 31.84
C PHE A 56 20.70 -23.29 31.39
N CYS A 57 21.76 -23.65 30.67
CA CYS A 57 22.77 -22.74 30.17
C CYS A 57 23.26 -23.19 28.80
N PHE A 58 23.37 -22.28 27.86
CA PHE A 58 23.92 -22.56 26.53
C PHE A 58 24.61 -21.32 25.96
N GLN A 59 25.48 -21.52 24.96
CA GLN A 59 26.15 -20.44 24.27
C GLN A 59 25.35 -20.04 23.03
N LEU A 60 25.24 -18.73 22.77
CA LEU A 60 24.59 -18.19 21.58
C LEU A 60 25.43 -18.43 20.32
N THR A 61 24.77 -18.56 19.17
CA THR A 61 25.45 -18.53 17.86
C THR A 61 25.78 -17.10 17.43
N GLU A 62 26.62 -16.95 16.40
CA GLU A 62 26.94 -15.63 15.83
C GLU A 62 25.67 -14.91 15.33
N GLU A 63 24.81 -15.63 14.60
CA GLU A 63 23.53 -15.12 14.10
C GLU A 63 22.58 -14.67 15.24
N GLU A 64 22.50 -15.45 16.33
CA GLU A 64 21.68 -15.07 17.49
C GLU A 64 22.20 -13.83 18.19
N VAL A 65 23.52 -13.65 18.23
CA VAL A 65 24.14 -12.43 18.78
C VAL A 65 23.86 -11.22 17.89
N GLU A 66 23.93 -11.37 16.56
CA GLU A 66 23.59 -10.29 15.63
C GLU A 66 22.13 -9.87 15.72
N ASN A 67 21.21 -10.85 15.78
CA ASN A 67 19.78 -10.58 15.97
C ASN A 67 19.50 -9.87 17.29
N LEU A 68 20.14 -10.32 18.39
CA LEU A 68 19.99 -9.67 19.68
C LEU A 68 20.49 -8.22 19.65
N ARG A 69 21.63 -7.96 18.98
CA ARG A 69 22.21 -6.61 18.80
C ARG A 69 21.26 -5.67 18.06
N PHE A 70 20.67 -6.15 16.97
CA PHE A 70 19.73 -5.37 16.18
C PHE A 70 18.54 -4.91 17.03
N GLN A 71 18.07 -5.78 17.93
CA GLN A 71 16.94 -5.48 18.82
C GLN A 71 17.30 -4.50 19.95
N ILE A 72 18.53 -4.55 20.48
CA ILE A 72 18.94 -3.73 21.65
C ILE A 72 19.73 -2.46 21.29
N GLY A 73 20.05 -2.24 20.01
CA GLY A 73 20.70 -1.02 19.52
C GLY A 73 22.16 -0.83 19.95
N THR A 74 22.89 -1.90 20.28
CA THR A 74 24.29 -1.83 20.73
C THR A 74 25.30 -1.89 19.57
N SER A 75 26.38 -1.10 19.67
CA SER A 75 27.42 -0.92 18.65
C SER A 75 28.23 -2.19 18.30
N SER A 76 28.90 -2.15 17.13
CA SER A 76 29.58 -3.26 16.47
C SER A 76 30.72 -3.89 17.31
N LEU A 77 30.93 -5.20 17.14
CA LEU A 77 32.05 -5.95 17.73
C LEU A 77 33.42 -5.59 17.13
N SER A 78 33.46 -4.90 15.99
CA SER A 78 34.66 -4.84 15.14
C SER A 78 35.79 -3.96 15.67
N TYR A 79 35.51 -3.03 16.61
CA TYR A 79 36.53 -2.18 17.23
C TYR A 79 36.52 -2.37 18.76
N GLY A 80 36.90 -3.56 19.21
CA GLY A 80 37.15 -3.85 20.64
C GLY A 80 36.05 -4.62 21.41
N GLY A 81 35.16 -5.33 20.72
CA GLY A 81 34.08 -6.09 21.37
C GLY A 81 34.49 -7.43 22.01
N ARG A 82 33.53 -8.06 22.72
CA ARG A 82 33.68 -9.37 23.39
C ARG A 82 34.38 -10.43 22.52
N ARG A 83 35.48 -10.99 23.03
CA ARG A 83 36.29 -12.02 22.35
C ARG A 83 35.62 -13.40 22.22
N TYR A 84 34.51 -13.62 22.93
CA TYR A 84 33.82 -14.91 23.00
C TYR A 84 32.30 -14.71 22.95
N LEU A 85 31.60 -15.65 22.32
CA LEU A 85 30.14 -15.66 22.25
C LEU A 85 29.53 -15.75 23.67
N PRO A 86 28.44 -15.02 23.97
CA PRO A 86 27.82 -15.01 25.30
C PRO A 86 27.27 -16.37 25.68
N TYR A 87 27.35 -16.70 26.97
CA TYR A 87 26.43 -17.67 27.55
C TYR A 87 25.13 -17.00 27.96
N VAL A 88 24.04 -17.76 27.91
CA VAL A 88 22.73 -17.38 28.39
C VAL A 88 22.21 -18.38 29.41
N PHE A 89 21.44 -17.88 30.37
CA PHE A 89 20.93 -18.64 31.50
C PHE A 89 19.41 -18.54 31.55
N THR A 90 18.73 -19.68 31.62
CA THR A 90 17.30 -19.72 31.96
C THR A 90 17.11 -19.48 33.46
N GLU A 91 15.86 -19.37 33.91
CA GLU A 91 15.47 -19.34 35.33
C GLU A 91 16.21 -20.41 36.16
N GLN A 92 16.25 -21.65 35.67
CA GLN A 92 16.93 -22.75 36.34
C GLN A 92 18.46 -22.58 36.32
N GLY A 93 19.01 -22.06 35.23
CA GLY A 93 20.44 -21.73 35.13
C GLY A 93 20.88 -20.65 36.10
N VAL A 94 20.05 -19.62 36.30
CA VAL A 94 20.26 -18.53 37.28
C VAL A 94 20.31 -19.10 38.71
N ALA A 95 19.35 -19.97 39.05
CA ALA A 95 19.30 -20.64 40.35
C ALA A 95 20.56 -21.49 40.61
N MET A 96 20.98 -22.28 39.61
CA MET A 96 22.19 -23.11 39.71
C MET A 96 23.47 -22.28 39.83
N ALA A 97 23.54 -21.13 39.13
CA ALA A 97 24.67 -20.21 39.23
C ALA A 97 24.79 -19.58 40.65
N SER A 98 23.66 -19.19 41.24
CA SER A 98 23.61 -18.68 42.62
C SER A 98 24.15 -19.70 43.64
N ALA A 99 23.74 -20.96 43.49
CA ALA A 99 24.14 -22.06 44.38
C ALA A 99 25.67 -22.37 44.34
N ILE A 100 26.35 -22.03 43.24
CA ILE A 100 27.78 -22.29 43.06
C ILE A 100 28.62 -21.09 43.51
N LEU A 101 28.15 -19.86 43.31
CA LEU A 101 28.86 -18.65 43.73
C LEU A 101 28.84 -18.46 45.26
N ARG A 102 27.78 -18.92 45.94
CA ARG A 102 27.66 -18.92 47.42
C ARG A 102 27.91 -17.54 48.07
N SER A 103 27.45 -16.47 47.42
CA SER A 103 27.45 -15.11 47.96
C SER A 103 26.04 -14.72 48.41
N ASP A 104 25.91 -14.06 49.56
CA ASP A 104 24.61 -13.58 50.08
C ASP A 104 23.89 -12.69 49.06
N ILE A 105 24.65 -11.91 48.28
CA ILE A 105 24.13 -11.08 47.19
C ILE A 105 23.56 -11.97 46.08
N ALA A 106 24.31 -12.99 45.66
CA ALA A 106 23.86 -13.90 44.60
C ALA A 106 22.63 -14.73 45.03
N VAL A 107 22.49 -15.06 46.32
CA VAL A 107 21.32 -15.76 46.86
C VAL A 107 20.10 -14.83 46.86
N LYS A 108 20.25 -13.59 47.34
CA LYS A 108 19.13 -12.64 47.37
C LYS A 108 18.66 -12.28 45.96
N VAL A 109 19.60 -11.92 45.08
CA VAL A 109 19.30 -11.46 43.72
C VAL A 109 18.74 -12.60 42.87
N SER A 110 19.11 -13.87 43.12
CA SER A 110 18.52 -15.00 42.38
C SER A 110 17.03 -15.16 42.65
N VAL A 111 16.57 -14.89 43.89
CA VAL A 111 15.14 -14.89 44.23
C VAL A 111 14.40 -13.80 43.46
N GLU A 112 14.93 -12.58 43.45
CA GLU A 112 14.34 -11.45 42.71
C GLU A 112 14.31 -11.73 41.18
N ILE A 113 15.34 -12.38 40.65
CA ILE A 113 15.35 -12.82 39.25
C ILE A 113 14.27 -13.87 38.99
N MET A 114 14.18 -14.92 39.79
CA MET A 114 13.15 -15.97 39.62
C MET A 114 11.73 -15.40 39.67
N GLU A 115 11.45 -14.47 40.58
CA GLU A 115 10.16 -13.77 40.64
C GLU A 115 9.84 -13.03 39.33
N ALA A 116 10.82 -12.34 38.75
CA ALA A 116 10.66 -11.65 37.46
C ALA A 116 10.38 -12.64 36.31
N PHE A 117 11.05 -13.80 36.27
CA PHE A 117 10.78 -14.85 35.28
C PHE A 117 9.36 -15.43 35.41
N VAL A 118 8.89 -15.64 36.64
CA VAL A 118 7.53 -16.13 36.92
C VAL A 118 6.47 -15.10 36.52
N GLU A 119 6.68 -13.82 36.85
CA GLU A 119 5.76 -12.74 36.49
C GLU A 119 5.65 -12.58 34.96
N MET A 120 6.78 -12.64 34.26
CA MET A 120 6.81 -12.59 32.80
C MET A 120 6.03 -13.75 32.18
N ARG A 121 6.17 -14.97 32.72
CA ARG A 121 5.41 -16.14 32.26
C ARG A 121 3.91 -15.94 32.45
N LYS A 122 3.48 -15.41 33.61
CA LYS A 122 2.07 -15.10 33.88
C LYS A 122 1.52 -14.09 32.87
N MET A 123 2.30 -13.04 32.56
CA MET A 123 1.90 -12.01 31.60
C MET A 123 1.75 -12.55 30.17
N LEU A 124 2.66 -13.43 29.73
CA LEU A 124 2.57 -14.07 28.41
C LEU A 124 1.32 -14.96 28.30
N ILE A 125 0.98 -15.68 29.36
CA ILE A 125 -0.22 -16.54 29.40
C ILE A 125 -1.51 -15.69 29.44
N SER A 126 -1.56 -14.63 30.24
CA SER A 126 -2.75 -13.75 30.31
C SER A 126 -3.06 -13.06 28.98
N ASN A 127 -2.02 -12.73 28.21
CA ASN A 127 -2.14 -12.00 26.95
C ASN A 127 -2.49 -12.89 25.75
N ALA A 128 -2.60 -14.22 25.92
CA ALA A 128 -3.05 -15.14 24.87
C ALA A 128 -4.42 -14.74 24.27
N SER A 129 -5.32 -14.23 25.12
CA SER A 129 -6.62 -13.72 24.69
C SER A 129 -6.53 -12.44 23.83
N LEU A 130 -5.50 -11.62 24.03
CA LEU A 130 -5.26 -10.41 23.23
C LEU A 130 -4.74 -10.77 21.84
N PHE A 131 -3.86 -11.78 21.72
CA PHE A 131 -3.39 -12.27 20.42
C PHE A 131 -4.55 -12.76 19.56
N HIS A 132 -5.48 -13.54 20.13
CA HIS A 132 -6.69 -13.93 19.41
C HIS A 132 -7.58 -12.75 18.97
N ARG A 133 -7.61 -11.65 19.72
CA ARG A 133 -8.35 -10.45 19.30
C ARG A 133 -7.66 -9.73 18.14
N LEU A 134 -6.33 -9.72 18.10
CA LEU A 134 -5.55 -9.16 17.00
C LEU A 134 -5.78 -9.93 15.70
N ASP A 135 -5.71 -11.26 15.73
CA ASP A 135 -5.98 -12.12 14.56
C ASP A 135 -7.37 -11.84 13.95
N ASN A 136 -8.38 -11.67 14.82
CA ASN A 136 -9.73 -11.35 14.39
C ASN A 136 -9.87 -9.95 13.77
N ILE A 137 -9.06 -8.98 14.21
CA ILE A 137 -9.05 -7.63 13.63
C ILE A 137 -8.40 -7.67 12.24
N GLU A 138 -7.29 -8.38 12.11
CA GLU A 138 -6.58 -8.56 10.84
C GLU A 138 -7.49 -9.22 9.79
N LEU A 139 -8.20 -10.29 10.18
CA LEU A 139 -9.20 -10.93 9.30
C LEU A 139 -10.32 -9.97 8.87
N LYS A 140 -10.84 -9.16 9.78
CA LYS A 140 -11.87 -8.16 9.45
C LYS A 140 -11.34 -7.07 8.51
N GLN A 141 -10.08 -6.68 8.65
CA GLN A 141 -9.45 -5.70 7.77
C GLN A 141 -9.30 -6.24 6.36
N LEU A 142 -8.80 -7.46 6.20
CA LEU A 142 -8.70 -8.13 4.88
C LEU A 142 -10.07 -8.24 4.19
N GLN A 143 -11.12 -8.57 4.95
CA GLN A 143 -12.49 -8.63 4.41
C GLN A 143 -13.02 -7.25 4.01
N ALA A 144 -12.65 -6.19 4.72
CA ALA A 144 -13.05 -4.83 4.37
C ALA A 144 -12.37 -4.39 3.07
N ASP A 145 -11.06 -4.63 2.93
CA ASP A 145 -10.30 -4.26 1.73
C ASP A 145 -10.85 -4.95 0.48
N GLN A 146 -11.22 -6.24 0.57
CA GLN A 146 -11.88 -6.95 -0.52
C GLN A 146 -13.22 -6.32 -0.92
N LYS A 147 -14.05 -5.94 0.06
CA LYS A 147 -15.33 -5.27 -0.22
C LYS A 147 -15.14 -3.88 -0.83
N PHE A 148 -14.09 -3.16 -0.44
CA PHE A 148 -13.77 -1.87 -1.05
C PHE A 148 -13.42 -2.01 -2.53
N GLU A 149 -12.58 -2.98 -2.88
CA GLU A 149 -12.23 -3.29 -4.27
C GLU A 149 -13.47 -3.62 -5.12
N GLU A 150 -14.40 -4.41 -4.58
CA GLU A 150 -15.67 -4.72 -5.26
C GLU A 150 -16.52 -3.46 -5.50
N ILE A 151 -16.62 -2.57 -4.51
CA ILE A 151 -17.35 -1.30 -4.63
C ILE A 151 -16.69 -0.40 -5.68
N PHE A 152 -15.36 -0.28 -5.68
CA PHE A 152 -14.64 0.54 -6.66
C PHE A 152 -14.85 0.03 -8.09
N LYS A 153 -14.76 -1.29 -8.30
CA LYS A 153 -15.05 -1.90 -9.61
C LYS A 153 -16.48 -1.62 -10.08
N ALA A 154 -17.45 -1.70 -9.18
CA ALA A 154 -18.84 -1.37 -9.49
C ALA A 154 -19.01 0.11 -9.90
N LEU A 155 -18.37 1.04 -9.18
CA LEU A 155 -18.38 2.47 -9.50
C LEU A 155 -17.67 2.81 -10.82
N GLU A 156 -16.64 2.05 -11.21
CA GLU A 156 -15.96 2.21 -12.49
C GLU A 156 -16.79 1.64 -13.65
N SER A 157 -17.42 0.48 -13.48
CA SER A 157 -18.25 -0.13 -14.53
C SER A 157 -19.49 0.71 -14.88
N ASP A 158 -20.05 1.46 -13.92
CA ASP A 158 -21.21 2.33 -14.17
C ASP A 158 -20.86 3.60 -14.98
N LYS A 159 -19.58 3.97 -15.15
CA LYS A 159 -19.21 5.15 -15.95
C LYS A 159 -19.45 4.97 -17.44
N LEU A 160 -19.43 3.73 -17.94
CA LEU A 160 -19.66 3.45 -19.37
C LEU A 160 -21.15 3.60 -19.75
N HIS A 161 -22.06 3.53 -18.77
CA HIS A 161 -23.51 3.65 -18.93
C HIS A 161 -24.09 4.91 -18.28
N ALA A 162 -23.25 5.79 -17.74
CA ALA A 162 -23.72 7.00 -17.09
C ALA A 162 -24.37 7.94 -18.12
N GLU A 163 -25.68 8.17 -17.99
CA GLU A 163 -26.42 9.13 -18.81
C GLU A 163 -25.91 10.58 -18.61
N LYS A 164 -25.15 10.85 -17.54
CA LYS A 164 -24.60 12.16 -17.22
C LYS A 164 -23.38 12.04 -16.32
N GLY A 165 -22.45 12.98 -16.44
CA GLY A 165 -21.26 13.02 -15.60
C GLY A 165 -20.46 14.32 -15.72
N ILE A 166 -19.45 14.47 -14.86
CA ILE A 166 -18.52 15.60 -14.85
C ILE A 166 -17.10 15.03 -14.87
N PHE A 167 -16.28 15.53 -15.78
CA PHE A 167 -14.83 15.35 -15.76
C PHE A 167 -14.18 16.54 -15.06
N TYR A 168 -13.20 16.27 -14.22
CA TYR A 168 -12.44 17.27 -13.44
C TYR A 168 -11.10 17.61 -14.11
N ASN A 169 -10.43 18.65 -13.58
CA ASN A 169 -9.16 19.16 -14.12
C ASN A 169 -8.10 18.06 -14.14
N GLY A 170 -7.44 17.87 -15.29
CA GLY A 170 -6.34 16.92 -15.44
C GLY A 170 -6.77 15.51 -15.82
N GLN A 171 -8.08 15.21 -15.86
CA GLN A 171 -8.62 13.93 -16.33
C GLN A 171 -8.62 13.83 -17.87
N VAL A 172 -7.50 14.22 -18.49
CA VAL A 172 -7.34 14.28 -19.95
C VAL A 172 -7.49 12.90 -20.57
N PHE A 173 -6.80 11.90 -20.00
CA PHE A 173 -6.82 10.53 -20.53
C PHE A 173 -8.16 9.82 -20.28
N ASP A 174 -8.77 10.04 -19.10
CA ASP A 174 -10.08 9.46 -18.78
C ASP A 174 -11.17 9.99 -19.71
N ALA A 175 -11.21 11.31 -19.92
CA ALA A 175 -12.14 11.96 -20.84
C ALA A 175 -11.91 11.53 -22.29
N TYR A 176 -10.65 11.40 -22.70
CA TYR A 176 -10.29 10.89 -24.02
C TYR A 176 -10.73 9.44 -24.23
N THR A 177 -10.56 8.57 -23.22
CA THR A 177 -10.96 7.16 -23.28
C THR A 177 -12.47 7.06 -23.38
N PHE A 178 -13.20 7.80 -22.56
CA PHE A 178 -14.67 7.87 -22.61
C PHE A 178 -15.20 8.23 -24.00
N VAL A 179 -14.72 9.33 -24.60
CA VAL A 179 -15.15 9.72 -25.95
C VAL A 179 -14.68 8.74 -27.03
N SER A 180 -13.47 8.18 -26.87
CA SER A 180 -12.96 7.15 -27.79
C SER A 180 -13.83 5.89 -27.80
N ASP A 181 -14.36 5.49 -26.65
CA ASP A 181 -15.18 4.29 -26.52
C ASP A 181 -16.56 4.50 -27.15
N ILE A 182 -17.15 5.70 -27.01
CA ILE A 182 -18.37 6.10 -27.74
C ILE A 182 -18.15 6.08 -29.26
N ILE A 183 -17.02 6.58 -29.74
CA ILE A 183 -16.70 6.56 -31.18
C ILE A 183 -16.51 5.13 -31.69
N ARG A 184 -15.92 4.25 -30.90
CA ARG A 184 -15.72 2.82 -31.24
C ARG A 184 -17.02 2.03 -31.24
N SER A 185 -18.01 2.42 -30.43
CA SER A 185 -19.30 1.72 -30.37
C SER A 185 -20.20 1.97 -31.58
N ALA A 186 -19.91 2.99 -32.39
CA ALA A 186 -20.66 3.33 -33.60
C ALA A 186 -20.62 2.19 -34.64
N LYS A 187 -21.78 1.90 -35.26
CA LYS A 187 -21.96 0.82 -36.24
C LYS A 187 -22.25 1.30 -37.66
N SER A 188 -22.75 2.52 -37.81
CA SER A 188 -23.27 3.07 -39.06
C SER A 188 -22.84 4.51 -39.31
N SER A 189 -23.03 5.43 -38.35
CA SER A 189 -22.71 6.84 -38.56
C SER A 189 -22.27 7.56 -37.27
N ILE A 190 -21.45 8.59 -37.44
CA ILE A 190 -21.06 9.54 -36.40
C ILE A 190 -21.27 10.96 -36.93
N THR A 191 -22.02 11.76 -36.21
CA THR A 191 -22.18 13.19 -36.50
C THR A 191 -21.66 14.01 -35.32
N LEU A 192 -20.64 14.84 -35.56
CA LEU A 192 -20.03 15.70 -34.55
C LEU A 192 -20.37 17.17 -34.84
N LEU A 193 -20.92 17.87 -33.86
CA LEU A 193 -21.06 19.32 -33.87
C LEU A 193 -19.98 19.89 -32.94
N ASP A 194 -18.96 20.54 -33.50
CA ASP A 194 -17.92 21.22 -32.73
C ASP A 194 -17.34 22.40 -33.52
N ASN A 195 -17.34 23.58 -32.90
CA ASN A 195 -16.84 24.81 -33.50
C ASN A 195 -15.31 24.97 -33.44
N TYR A 196 -14.60 24.07 -32.77
CA TYR A 196 -13.16 24.17 -32.53
C TYR A 196 -12.42 22.88 -32.89
N VAL A 197 -12.53 22.47 -34.15
CA VAL A 197 -11.97 21.20 -34.67
C VAL A 197 -10.55 21.40 -35.18
N ASP A 198 -9.64 20.52 -34.77
CA ASP A 198 -8.26 20.40 -35.24
C ASP A 198 -7.92 18.94 -35.61
N ASP A 199 -6.65 18.67 -35.94
CA ASP A 199 -6.15 17.35 -36.31
C ASP A 199 -6.32 16.29 -35.21
N THR A 200 -6.35 16.70 -33.94
CA THR A 200 -6.58 15.79 -32.80
C THR A 200 -7.99 15.20 -32.84
N VAL A 201 -8.98 16.01 -33.24
CA VAL A 201 -10.37 15.58 -33.42
C VAL A 201 -10.50 14.63 -34.60
N LEU A 202 -9.81 14.89 -35.72
CA LEU A 202 -9.78 13.98 -36.88
C LEU A 202 -9.19 12.62 -36.50
N THR A 203 -8.09 12.64 -35.74
CA THR A 203 -7.43 11.42 -35.23
C THR A 203 -8.36 10.64 -34.30
N LEU A 204 -9.11 11.34 -33.44
CA LEU A 204 -10.07 10.72 -32.53
C LEU A 204 -11.22 10.05 -33.29
N LEU A 205 -11.81 10.73 -34.28
CA LEU A 205 -12.85 10.17 -35.16
C LEU A 205 -12.33 9.01 -36.02
N GLY A 206 -11.03 8.93 -36.26
CA GLY A 206 -10.39 7.82 -36.95
C GLY A 206 -10.43 6.48 -36.22
N LYS A 207 -10.76 6.48 -34.93
CA LYS A 207 -10.93 5.25 -34.15
C LYS A 207 -12.22 4.49 -34.46
N ARG A 208 -13.11 5.07 -35.26
CA ARG A 208 -14.35 4.42 -35.70
C ARG A 208 -14.06 3.20 -36.59
N ASN A 209 -15.02 2.30 -36.69
CA ASN A 209 -14.93 1.16 -37.61
C ASN A 209 -14.91 1.64 -39.07
N THR A 210 -14.23 0.91 -39.96
CA THR A 210 -13.99 1.34 -41.36
C THR A 210 -15.25 1.62 -42.18
N ASN A 211 -16.37 0.99 -41.80
CA ASN A 211 -17.66 1.12 -42.51
C ASN A 211 -18.56 2.23 -41.93
N VAL A 212 -18.09 2.94 -40.90
CA VAL A 212 -18.85 3.99 -40.21
C VAL A 212 -18.56 5.33 -40.87
N THR A 213 -19.60 6.02 -41.31
CA THR A 213 -19.47 7.38 -41.86
C THR A 213 -19.23 8.38 -40.73
N ALA A 214 -18.49 9.45 -41.03
CA ALA A 214 -18.28 10.53 -40.06
C ALA A 214 -18.45 11.88 -40.73
N THR A 215 -19.31 12.71 -40.13
CA THR A 215 -19.60 14.07 -40.58
C THR A 215 -19.36 15.05 -39.43
N ILE A 216 -18.63 16.13 -39.69
CA ILE A 216 -18.37 17.20 -38.74
C ILE A 216 -19.11 18.47 -39.18
N TYR A 217 -19.90 19.02 -38.29
CA TYR A 217 -20.53 20.32 -38.41
C TYR A 217 -19.74 21.34 -37.59
N THR A 218 -19.29 22.40 -38.25
CA THR A 218 -18.51 23.45 -37.61
C THR A 218 -18.87 24.84 -38.15
N LYS A 219 -18.76 25.88 -37.33
CA LYS A 219 -19.11 27.26 -37.72
C LYS A 219 -18.37 27.77 -38.96
N SER A 220 -17.12 27.36 -39.16
CA SER A 220 -16.31 27.80 -40.30
C SER A 220 -15.19 26.80 -40.61
N ILE A 221 -14.91 26.59 -41.90
CA ILE A 221 -13.81 25.73 -42.32
C ILE A 221 -12.59 26.60 -42.60
N SER A 222 -11.58 26.52 -41.72
CA SER A 222 -10.32 27.22 -41.91
C SER A 222 -9.49 26.59 -43.03
N ASN A 223 -8.58 27.37 -43.65
CA ASN A 223 -7.64 26.84 -44.64
C ASN A 223 -6.80 25.69 -44.07
N GLN A 224 -6.41 25.79 -42.80
CA GLN A 224 -5.65 24.75 -42.10
C GLN A 224 -6.47 23.46 -41.98
N LEU A 225 -7.70 23.54 -41.45
CA LEU A 225 -8.59 22.39 -41.33
C LEU A 225 -8.85 21.72 -42.68
N ARG A 226 -9.00 22.51 -43.76
CA ARG A 226 -9.17 21.99 -45.11
C ARG A 226 -7.96 21.17 -45.58
N LEU A 227 -6.74 21.65 -45.32
CA LEU A 227 -5.51 20.93 -45.66
C LEU A 227 -5.36 19.65 -44.82
N ASP A 228 -5.69 19.72 -43.53
CA ASP A 228 -5.61 18.57 -42.63
C ASP A 228 -6.61 17.48 -43.02
N LEU A 229 -7.85 17.86 -43.38
CA LEU A 229 -8.85 16.93 -43.93
C LEU A 229 -8.41 16.28 -45.24
N GLN A 230 -7.82 17.05 -46.17
CA GLN A 230 -7.31 16.50 -47.42
C GLN A 230 -6.21 15.46 -47.18
N ARG A 231 -5.28 15.75 -46.25
CA ARG A 231 -4.24 14.81 -45.86
C ARG A 231 -4.82 13.57 -45.18
N TYR A 232 -5.71 13.76 -44.21
CA TYR A 232 -6.35 12.68 -43.48
C TYR A 232 -7.14 11.74 -44.42
N ASN A 233 -8.02 12.29 -45.26
CA ASN A 233 -8.86 11.54 -46.19
C ASN A 233 -8.06 10.85 -47.31
N SER A 234 -6.79 11.21 -47.51
CA SER A 234 -5.91 10.51 -48.46
C SER A 234 -5.35 9.18 -47.92
N GLN A 235 -5.40 8.97 -46.59
CA GLN A 235 -4.82 7.80 -45.92
C GLN A 235 -5.84 7.01 -45.09
N TYR A 236 -6.88 7.67 -44.57
CA TYR A 236 -7.86 7.10 -43.64
C TYR A 236 -9.29 7.23 -44.18
N PRO A 237 -10.26 6.48 -43.63
CA PRO A 237 -11.67 6.59 -44.02
C PRO A 237 -12.15 8.04 -43.98
N SER A 238 -12.77 8.48 -45.07
CA SER A 238 -13.10 9.89 -45.28
C SER A 238 -13.99 10.46 -44.19
N ILE A 239 -13.67 11.66 -43.74
CA ILE A 239 -14.50 12.50 -42.87
C ILE A 239 -15.04 13.65 -43.72
N GLU A 240 -16.36 13.84 -43.69
CA GLU A 240 -17.04 14.96 -44.33
C GLU A 240 -17.15 16.13 -43.35
N VAL A 241 -17.05 17.36 -43.86
CA VAL A 241 -17.17 18.56 -43.03
C VAL A 241 -18.10 19.56 -43.69
N GLU A 242 -19.09 20.01 -42.93
CA GLU A 242 -20.13 20.93 -43.35
C GLU A 242 -20.15 22.17 -42.45
N ILE A 243 -20.54 23.30 -43.04
CA ILE A 243 -20.65 24.56 -42.31
C ILE A 243 -22.01 24.62 -41.61
N PHE A 244 -21.99 24.78 -40.30
CA PHE A 244 -23.20 24.99 -39.49
C PHE A 244 -22.90 25.95 -38.35
N SER A 245 -23.53 27.13 -38.37
CA SER A 245 -23.23 28.22 -37.43
C SER A 245 -24.14 28.28 -36.21
N ASP A 246 -25.24 27.54 -36.21
CA ASP A 246 -26.35 27.76 -35.28
C ASP A 246 -26.22 26.94 -33.99
N ALA A 247 -25.21 26.06 -33.90
CA ALA A 247 -24.85 25.36 -32.67
C ALA A 247 -23.74 26.10 -31.90
N HIS A 248 -24.00 26.38 -30.63
CA HIS A 248 -22.97 26.86 -29.69
C HIS A 248 -22.30 25.71 -28.93
N ASP A 249 -23.10 24.74 -28.52
CA ASP A 249 -22.68 23.59 -27.72
C ASP A 249 -22.21 22.44 -28.61
N ARG A 250 -21.47 21.49 -28.01
CA ARG A 250 -20.91 20.36 -28.75
C ARG A 250 -21.78 19.14 -28.56
N PHE A 251 -22.09 18.51 -29.68
CA PHE A 251 -22.94 17.34 -29.73
C PHE A 251 -22.26 16.24 -30.52
N LEU A 252 -22.37 15.01 -30.03
CA LEU A 252 -21.91 13.82 -30.71
C LEU A 252 -23.10 12.88 -30.86
N ILE A 253 -23.51 12.63 -32.10
CA ILE A 253 -24.61 11.73 -32.44
C ILE A 253 -24.00 10.44 -32.97
N ILE A 254 -24.45 9.30 -32.43
CA ILE A 254 -24.03 7.96 -32.84
C ILE A 254 -25.21 7.22 -33.44
N ASP A 255 -25.02 6.68 -34.64
CA ASP A 255 -25.97 5.82 -35.36
C ASP A 255 -27.38 6.42 -35.49
N SER A 256 -27.48 7.75 -35.46
CA SER A 256 -28.76 8.49 -35.41
C SER A 256 -29.71 8.02 -34.28
N THR A 257 -29.18 7.41 -33.22
CA THR A 257 -29.96 6.82 -32.11
C THR A 257 -29.47 7.25 -30.73
N GLU A 258 -28.21 7.66 -30.59
CA GLU A 258 -27.68 8.20 -29.33
C GLU A 258 -27.19 9.63 -29.53
N LEU A 259 -27.50 10.53 -28.59
CA LEU A 259 -27.04 11.92 -28.60
C LEU A 259 -26.29 12.23 -27.32
N TYR A 260 -25.03 12.62 -27.43
CA TYR A 260 -24.21 13.08 -26.32
C TYR A 260 -23.98 14.58 -26.44
N HIS A 261 -24.38 15.33 -25.43
CA HIS A 261 -23.94 16.70 -25.20
C HIS A 261 -22.61 16.68 -24.44
N ILE A 262 -21.62 17.41 -24.95
CA ILE A 262 -20.27 17.50 -24.37
C ILE A 262 -19.96 18.97 -24.13
N GLY A 263 -19.78 19.34 -22.85
CA GLY A 263 -19.53 20.72 -22.44
C GLY A 263 -18.14 21.28 -22.81
N ALA A 264 -17.29 20.46 -23.43
CA ALA A 264 -15.96 20.84 -23.90
C ALA A 264 -15.78 20.44 -25.36
N SER A 265 -14.96 21.20 -26.09
CA SER A 265 -14.52 20.78 -27.42
C SER A 265 -13.68 19.50 -27.31
N LEU A 266 -13.79 18.62 -28.31
CA LEU A 266 -13.10 17.34 -28.30
C LEU A 266 -11.57 17.48 -28.26
N LYS A 267 -11.01 18.61 -28.74
CA LYS A 267 -9.56 18.89 -28.64
C LYS A 267 -9.09 19.28 -27.23
N ASP A 268 -10.02 19.60 -26.32
CA ASP A 268 -9.75 20.14 -24.98
C ASP A 268 -10.27 19.24 -23.84
N LEU A 269 -10.64 17.99 -24.15
CA LEU A 269 -11.17 17.02 -23.18
C LEU A 269 -10.27 16.91 -21.94
N GLY A 270 -10.87 17.09 -20.76
CA GLY A 270 -10.23 16.92 -19.45
C GLY A 270 -9.18 17.96 -19.06
N LYS A 271 -8.89 18.96 -19.90
CA LYS A 271 -8.00 20.09 -19.54
C LYS A 271 -8.63 20.97 -18.46
N LYS A 272 -9.95 21.15 -18.53
CA LYS A 272 -10.77 21.88 -17.57
C LYS A 272 -12.02 21.07 -17.22
N TRP A 273 -12.74 21.48 -16.18
CA TRP A 273 -14.00 20.82 -15.80
C TRP A 273 -15.01 20.95 -16.93
N PHE A 274 -15.66 19.84 -17.27
CA PHE A 274 -16.78 19.86 -18.21
C PHE A 274 -17.78 18.75 -17.86
N ALA A 275 -19.05 19.02 -18.15
CA ALA A 275 -20.12 18.05 -18.01
C ALA A 275 -20.38 17.35 -19.35
N PHE A 276 -20.86 16.12 -19.30
CA PHE A 276 -21.46 15.44 -20.43
C PHE A 276 -22.82 14.89 -20.05
N SER A 277 -23.70 14.71 -21.04
CA SER A 277 -25.02 14.12 -20.83
C SER A 277 -25.56 13.48 -22.11
N ARG A 278 -26.23 12.35 -21.98
CA ARG A 278 -26.94 11.65 -23.05
C ARG A 278 -28.39 12.15 -23.14
N MET A 279 -28.86 12.46 -24.35
CA MET A 279 -30.12 13.19 -24.62
C MET A 279 -30.89 12.63 -25.83
N ASP A 280 -31.07 11.31 -25.90
CA ASP A 280 -31.55 10.62 -27.12
C ASP A 280 -32.89 11.13 -27.67
N ILE A 281 -33.77 11.67 -26.82
CA ILE A 281 -35.11 12.13 -27.20
C ILE A 281 -35.09 13.26 -28.23
N GLU A 282 -34.04 14.10 -28.25
CA GLU A 282 -33.98 15.28 -29.13
C GLU A 282 -33.34 15.00 -30.52
N ILE A 283 -32.87 13.78 -30.77
CA ILE A 283 -32.16 13.41 -32.02
C ILE A 283 -33.00 13.69 -33.26
N GLY A 284 -34.27 13.26 -33.24
CA GLY A 284 -35.15 13.39 -34.40
C GLY A 284 -35.32 14.86 -34.83
N ARG A 285 -35.39 15.79 -33.88
CA ARG A 285 -35.47 17.23 -34.16
C ARG A 285 -34.13 17.79 -34.63
N MET A 286 -33.02 17.39 -34.01
CA MET A 286 -31.69 17.86 -34.42
C MET A 286 -31.33 17.43 -35.84
N LEU A 287 -31.56 16.17 -36.21
CA LEU A 287 -31.27 15.68 -37.55
C LEU A 287 -32.14 16.36 -38.62
N GLN A 288 -33.36 16.75 -38.30
CA GLN A 288 -34.20 17.55 -39.21
C GLN A 288 -33.67 18.96 -39.44
N ILE A 289 -32.94 19.54 -38.48
CA ILE A 289 -32.32 20.86 -38.63
C ILE A 289 -31.03 20.76 -39.45
N LEU A 290 -30.25 19.68 -39.27
CA LEU A 290 -28.99 19.48 -39.97
C LEU A 290 -29.17 19.08 -41.44
N ASN A 291 -30.23 18.33 -41.77
CA ASN A 291 -30.51 17.87 -43.14
C ASN A 291 -31.30 18.89 -44.00
N LYS A 292 -31.42 20.15 -43.56
CA LYS A 292 -32.10 21.23 -44.27
C LYS A 292 -31.10 22.16 -44.94
#